data_AF-A0A9K3IY13-F1
#
_entry.id   AF-A0A9K3IY13-F1
#
_cell.length_a   1.000
_cell.length_b   1.000
_cell.length_c   1.000
_cell.angle_alpha   90.00
_cell.angle_beta   90.00
_cell.angle_gamma   90.00
#
_symmetry.space_group_name_H-M   'P 1'
#
loop_
_entity.id
_entity.type
_entity.pdbx_description
1 polymer ?
#
loop_
_entity_poly.entity_id
_entity_poly.type
_entity_poly.pdbx_seq_one_letter_code
_entity_poly.pdbx_strand_id
1 'polypeptide(L)'
;MVAHSLCDFGGGEEEKKELQAYREIHFPGLVELNNSTKVPQPERLKAEGLCPLMPEETVLMLAGLGFKRETRMYLAGAHIYGGKSRLDALTTLFS
;
A
#
# COMPACT_ATOMS: atom_id res chain seq x y z
N MET A 1 -7.23 1.31 -5.85
CA MET A 1 -6.72 2.52 -5.16
C MET A 1 -6.47 2.15 -3.71
N VAL A 2 -5.39 2.62 -3.06
CA VAL A 2 -4.94 2.17 -1.73
C VAL A 2 -6.03 2.20 -0.65
N ALA A 3 -6.82 3.29 -0.59
CA ALA A 3 -7.96 3.36 0.32
C ALA A 3 -9.04 2.29 0.03
N HIS A 4 -9.26 1.92 -1.23
CA HIS A 4 -10.30 0.95 -1.61
C HIS A 4 -9.97 -0.50 -1.22
N SER A 5 -8.70 -0.85 -0.98
CA SER A 5 -8.33 -2.24 -0.69
C SER A 5 -8.62 -2.68 0.75
N LEU A 6 -9.00 -1.75 1.65
CA LEU A 6 -9.22 -2.01 3.08
C LEU A 6 -7.99 -2.60 3.83
N CYS A 7 -6.82 -2.60 3.21
CA CYS A 7 -5.61 -3.13 3.79
C CYS A 7 -4.95 -2.14 4.75
N ASP A 8 -4.08 -2.68 5.60
CA ASP A 8 -3.13 -1.94 6.42
C ASP A 8 -1.76 -1.92 5.72
N PHE A 9 -1.15 -0.73 5.64
CA PHE A 9 0.13 -0.49 5.00
C PHE A 9 1.22 -0.12 6.04
N GLY A 10 0.96 -0.23 7.34
CA GLY A 10 1.97 -0.05 8.38
C GLY A 10 2.42 1.40 8.60
N GLY A 11 1.63 2.39 8.17
CA GLY A 11 1.85 3.81 8.44
C GLY A 11 1.33 4.26 9.80
N GLY A 12 0.93 3.31 10.66
CA GLY A 12 0.43 3.58 12.00
C GLY A 12 -0.99 4.13 12.03
N GLU A 13 -1.40 4.65 13.18
CA GLU A 13 -2.78 5.09 13.42
C GLU A 13 -3.17 6.34 12.63
N GLU A 14 -2.20 7.17 12.23
CA GLU A 14 -2.44 8.34 11.39
C GLU A 14 -2.90 7.92 9.99
N GLU A 15 -2.13 7.06 9.31
CA GLU A 15 -2.47 6.53 7.99
C GLU A 15 -3.83 5.80 8.01
N LYS A 16 -4.11 5.02 9.06
CA LYS A 16 -5.41 4.33 9.19
C LYS A 16 -6.59 5.30 9.22
N LYS A 17 -6.47 6.39 9.99
CA LYS A 17 -7.51 7.41 10.10
C LYS A 17 -7.70 8.18 8.80
N GLU A 18 -6.62 8.57 8.14
CA GLU A 18 -6.68 9.26 6.86
C GLU A 18 -7.35 8.40 5.79
N LEU A 19 -6.94 7.13 5.69
CA LEU A 19 -7.53 6.18 4.74
C LEU A 19 -9.00 5.89 5.09
N GLN A 20 -9.36 5.84 6.37
CA GLN A 20 -10.75 5.69 6.80
C GLN A 20 -11.59 6.89 6.36
N ALA A 21 -11.16 8.12 6.65
CA ALA A 21 -11.86 9.33 6.23
C ALA A 21 -12.02 9.38 4.69
N TYR A 22 -10.98 9.00 3.95
CA TYR A 22 -11.06 8.90 2.50
C TYR A 22 -12.11 7.88 2.04
N ARG A 23 -12.19 6.71 2.70
CA ARG A 23 -13.19 5.67 2.38
C ARG A 23 -14.61 6.15 2.65
N GLU A 24 -14.83 6.87 3.74
CA GLU A 24 -16.15 7.40 4.09
C GLU A 24 -16.66 8.40 3.04
N ILE A 25 -15.78 9.25 2.51
CA ILE A 25 -16.13 10.26 1.51
C ILE A 25 -16.28 9.64 0.12
N HIS A 26 -15.33 8.81 -0.30
CA HIS A 26 -15.21 8.38 -1.70
C HIS A 26 -15.74 6.96 -1.97
N PHE A 27 -15.87 6.12 -0.94
CA PHE A 27 -16.29 4.73 -1.05
C PHE A 27 -17.34 4.33 0.01
N PRO A 28 -18.49 5.04 0.12
CA PRO A 28 -19.46 4.81 1.19
C PRO A 28 -20.00 3.37 1.21
N GLY A 29 -20.28 2.78 0.04
CA GLY A 29 -20.73 1.38 -0.04
C GLY A 29 -19.68 0.37 0.45
N LEU A 30 -18.40 0.69 0.34
CA LEU A 30 -17.32 -0.15 0.88
C LEU A 30 -17.29 -0.09 2.41
N VAL A 31 -17.55 1.09 2.99
CA VAL A 31 -17.67 1.26 4.45
C VAL A 31 -18.85 0.48 4.99
N GLU A 32 -20.00 0.52 4.30
CA GLU A 32 -21.17 -0.29 4.67
C GLU A 32 -20.87 -1.80 4.61
N LEU A 33 -20.19 -2.26 3.56
CA LEU A 33 -19.76 -3.65 3.43
C LEU A 33 -18.83 -4.07 4.57
N ASN A 34 -17.85 -3.23 4.90
CA ASN A 34 -16.91 -3.46 5.99
C ASN A 34 -17.64 -3.56 7.34
N ASN A 35 -18.57 -2.64 7.61
CA ASN A 35 -19.38 -2.62 8.83
C ASN A 35 -20.34 -3.81 8.94
N SER A 36 -20.78 -4.38 7.81
CA SER A 36 -21.63 -5.57 7.78
C SER A 36 -20.89 -6.91 8.00
N THR A 37 -19.61 -6.86 8.42
CA THR A 37 -18.73 -8.01 8.71
C THR A 37 -18.50 -8.94 7.50
N LYS A 38 -18.75 -8.46 6.28
CA LYS A 38 -18.57 -9.24 5.05
C LYS A 38 -17.15 -9.19 4.51
N VAL A 39 -16.32 -8.27 5.00
CA VAL A 39 -14.95 -8.09 4.54
C VAL A 39 -13.99 -8.88 5.45
N PRO A 40 -13.06 -9.67 4.87
CA PRO A 40 -11.98 -10.30 5.61
C PRO A 40 -11.08 -9.29 6.33
N GLN A 41 -10.47 -9.72 7.44
CA GLN A 41 -9.46 -8.92 8.15
C GLN A 41 -8.28 -8.55 7.23
N PRO A 42 -7.63 -7.38 7.40
CA PRO A 42 -6.54 -6.91 6.56
C PRO A 42 -5.40 -7.94 6.39
N GLU A 43 -5.06 -8.68 7.44
CA GLU A 43 -4.00 -9.70 7.41
C GLU A 43 -4.36 -10.84 6.45
N ARG A 44 -5.64 -11.21 6.40
CA ARG A 44 -6.13 -12.25 5.50
C ARG A 44 -6.16 -11.77 4.05
N LEU A 45 -6.60 -10.53 3.81
CA LEU A 45 -6.53 -9.91 2.48
C LEU A 45 -5.10 -9.91 1.96
N LYS A 46 -4.14 -9.60 2.84
CA LYS A 46 -2.71 -9.60 2.48
C LYS A 46 -2.20 -11.01 2.15
N ALA A 47 -2.54 -12.00 2.97
CA ALA A 47 -2.14 -13.39 2.75
C ALA A 47 -2.73 -13.98 1.45
N GLU A 48 -3.94 -13.57 1.06
CA GLU A 48 -4.61 -13.98 -0.18
C GLU A 48 -4.12 -13.18 -1.42
N GLY A 49 -3.20 -12.22 -1.26
CA GLY A 49 -2.68 -11.40 -2.37
C GLY A 49 -3.65 -10.33 -2.87
N LEU A 50 -4.63 -9.95 -2.06
CA LEU A 50 -5.65 -8.94 -2.39
C LEU A 50 -5.22 -7.52 -2.01
N CYS A 51 -4.11 -7.37 -1.29
CA CYS A 51 -3.53 -6.08 -0.94
C CYS A 51 -2.51 -5.61 -1.99
N PRO A 52 -2.49 -4.30 -2.33
CA PRO A 52 -1.38 -3.71 -3.04
C PRO A 52 -0.06 -3.94 -2.30
N LEU A 53 1.02 -4.09 -3.06
CA LEU A 53 2.35 -4.29 -2.50
C LEU A 53 2.82 -3.06 -1.73
N MET A 54 3.49 -3.32 -0.62
CA MET A 54 4.29 -2.34 0.12
C MET A 54 5.52 -1.92 -0.72
N PRO A 55 6.14 -0.75 -0.47
CA PRO A 55 7.39 -0.37 -1.13
C PRO A 55 8.47 -1.46 -1.00
N GLU A 56 8.62 -2.05 0.19
CA GLU A 56 9.58 -3.11 0.48
C GLU A 56 9.29 -4.38 -0.35
N GLU A 57 8.02 -4.77 -0.45
CA GLU A 57 7.58 -5.93 -1.23
C GLU A 57 7.73 -5.68 -2.73
N THR A 58 7.43 -4.46 -3.18
CA THR A 58 7.58 -4.03 -4.58
C THR A 58 9.03 -4.14 -5.02
N VAL A 59 9.95 -3.69 -4.17
CA VAL A 59 11.39 -3.74 -4.43
C VAL A 59 11.90 -5.18 -4.53
N LEU A 60 11.47 -6.05 -3.62
CA LEU A 60 11.79 -7.48 -3.69
C LEU A 60 11.22 -8.13 -4.95
N MET A 61 9.98 -7.81 -5.33
CA MET A 61 9.36 -8.31 -6.54
C MET A 61 10.15 -7.88 -7.79
N LEU A 62 10.55 -6.60 -7.87
CA LEU A 62 11.33 -6.08 -8.99
C LEU A 62 12.70 -6.78 -9.08
N ALA A 63 13.37 -7.00 -7.95
CA ALA A 63 14.61 -7.76 -7.92
C ALA A 63 14.40 -9.22 -8.39
N GLY A 64 13.33 -9.87 -7.93
CA GLY A 64 12.96 -11.24 -8.34
C GLY A 64 12.62 -11.38 -9.82
N LEU A 65 12.07 -10.33 -10.43
CA LEU A 65 11.82 -10.23 -11.88
C LEU A 65 13.09 -9.98 -12.71
N GLY A 66 14.25 -9.77 -12.06
CA GLY A 66 15.53 -9.58 -12.73
C GLY A 66 15.84 -8.14 -13.12
N PHE A 67 15.14 -7.16 -12.57
CA PHE A 67 15.54 -5.75 -12.73
C PHE A 67 16.90 -5.53 -12.07
N LYS A 68 17.80 -4.87 -12.82
CA LYS A 68 19.15 -4.57 -12.34
C LYS A 68 19.17 -3.29 -11.52
N ARG A 69 20.20 -3.12 -10.70
CA ARG A 69 20.33 -1.95 -9.82
C ARG A 69 20.38 -0.63 -10.59
N GLU A 70 20.88 -0.65 -11.83
CA GLU A 70 20.98 0.52 -12.71
C GLU A 70 19.64 0.88 -13.40
N THR A 71 18.57 0.14 -13.12
CA THR A 71 17.23 0.43 -13.66
C THR A 71 16.74 1.75 -13.10
N ARG A 72 16.47 2.71 -13.99
CA ARG A 72 15.84 3.98 -13.60
C ARG A 72 14.36 3.77 -13.30
N MET A 73 13.98 4.04 -12.06
CA MET A 73 12.59 3.93 -11.60
C MET A 73 12.01 5.32 -11.33
N TYR A 74 10.79 5.55 -11.81
CA TYR A 74 10.04 6.78 -11.57
C TYR A 74 8.83 6.46 -10.71
N LEU A 75 8.74 7.09 -9.53
CA LEU A 75 7.61 6.89 -8.62
C LEU A 75 6.65 8.07 -8.68
N ALA A 76 5.39 7.79 -8.99
CA ALA A 76 4.30 8.77 -8.86
C ALA A 76 3.75 8.73 -7.42
N GLY A 77 3.60 9.91 -6.81
CA GLY A 77 2.96 10.02 -5.49
C GLY A 77 3.86 9.62 -4.31
N ALA A 78 5.18 9.71 -4.40
CA ALA A 78 6.06 9.36 -3.28
C ALA A 78 5.71 10.09 -1.96
N HIS A 79 5.32 11.37 -2.07
CA HIS A 79 4.98 12.19 -0.90
C HIS A 79 3.73 11.70 -0.15
N ILE A 80 2.77 11.09 -0.83
CA ILE A 80 1.56 10.55 -0.18
C ILE A 80 1.82 9.21 0.51
N TYR A 81 2.96 8.57 0.25
CA TYR A 81 3.34 7.27 0.82
C TYR A 81 4.42 7.40 1.90
N GLY A 82 4.45 8.50 2.65
CA GLY A 82 5.47 8.75 3.69
C GLY A 82 6.78 9.34 3.17
N GLY A 83 6.85 9.68 1.88
CA GLY A 83 7.98 10.41 1.31
C GLY A 83 9.28 9.61 1.40
N LYS A 84 10.32 10.26 1.95
CA LYS A 84 11.68 9.71 1.94
C LYS A 84 11.82 8.40 2.73
N SER A 85 11.16 8.29 3.89
CA SER A 85 11.29 7.12 4.77
C SER A 85 10.87 5.80 4.09
N ARG A 86 9.88 5.87 3.20
CA ARG A 86 9.36 4.71 2.46
C ARG A 86 10.01 4.51 1.10
N LEU A 87 10.60 5.59 0.56
CA LEU A 87 11.42 5.55 -0.65
C LEU A 87 12.77 4.87 -0.41
N ASP A 88 13.29 4.91 0.82
CA ASP A 88 14.60 4.33 1.15
C ASP A 88 14.70 2.85 0.75
N ALA A 89 13.61 2.08 0.86
CA ALA A 89 13.57 0.69 0.39
C ALA A 89 13.90 0.57 -1.12
N LEU A 90 13.40 1.50 -1.92
CA LEU A 90 13.55 1.53 -3.37
C LEU A 90 14.93 2.03 -3.77
N THR A 91 15.38 3.13 -3.19
CA THR A 91 16.67 3.75 -3.51
C THR A 91 17.86 2.95 -2.99
N THR A 92 17.68 2.10 -1.98
CA THR A 92 18.75 1.21 -1.48
C THR A 92 19.13 0.15 -2.51
N LEU A 93 18.14 -0.40 -3.23
CA LEU A 93 18.37 -1.47 -4.21
C LEU A 93 18.53 -0.95 -5.64
N PHE A 94 17.83 0.11 -6.01
CA PHE A 94 17.85 0.74 -7.33
C PHE A 94 18.31 2.19 -7.21
N SER A 95 19.55 2.49 -7.62
CA SER A 95 20.23 3.78 -7.43
C SER A 95 20.81 4.33 -8.72
#